data_AF-A0A6N0HR59-F1
#
_entry.id   AF-A0A6N0HR59-F1
#
_cell.length_a   1.000
_cell.length_b   1.000
_cell.length_c   1.000
_cell.angle_alpha   90.00
_cell.angle_beta   90.00
_cell.angle_gamma   90.00
#
_symmetry.space_group_name_H-M   'P 1'
#
loop_
_entity.id
_entity.type
_entity.pdbx_description
1 polymer ?
#
loop_
_entity_poly.entity_id
_entity_poly.type
_entity_poly.pdbx_seq_one_letter_code
_entity_poly.pdbx_strand_id
1 'polypeptide(L)'
;MVVWFFIDFEIVDSMLIVLIIFLLTSVLFSLAGFINAVFAQSFDDISIVPTFILMPMTYLGGMFYSVKILPKFWQDMSKFNPIYYMVDSFIEYDCYISNIYFLST
;
A
#
# COMPACT_ATOMS: atom_id res chain seq x y z
N MET A 1 8.11 16.67 -7.91
CA MET A 1 7.95 18.00 -7.29
C MET A 1 6.76 18.80 -7.85
N VAL A 2 6.30 18.58 -9.08
CA VAL A 2 5.19 19.35 -9.70
C VAL A 2 3.78 18.85 -9.29
N VAL A 3 3.62 17.57 -8.97
CA VAL A 3 2.31 16.93 -8.71
C VAL A 3 1.56 17.50 -7.49
N TRP A 4 2.29 18.06 -6.51
CA TRP A 4 1.71 18.64 -5.28
C TRP A 4 0.76 19.81 -5.52
N PHE A 5 0.87 20.50 -6.66
CA PHE A 5 0.04 21.66 -6.98
C PHE A 5 -1.29 21.32 -7.66
N PHE A 6 -1.47 20.08 -8.12
CA PHE A 6 -2.63 19.66 -8.92
C PHE A 6 -3.61 18.78 -8.15
N ILE A 7 -3.36 18.53 -6.86
CA ILE A 7 -4.22 17.69 -6.02
C ILE A 7 -4.81 18.57 -4.93
N ASP A 8 -6.10 18.88 -5.06
CA ASP A 8 -6.91 19.38 -3.96
C ASP A 8 -7.10 18.23 -2.97
N PHE A 9 -6.28 18.19 -1.91
CA PHE A 9 -6.48 17.26 -0.82
C PHE A 9 -7.63 17.76 0.06
N GLU A 10 -8.83 17.20 -0.11
CA GLU A 10 -9.81 17.18 0.96
C GLU A 10 -9.25 16.29 2.08
N ILE A 11 -8.54 16.91 3.02
CA ILE A 11 -8.08 16.22 4.23
C ILE A 11 -9.33 15.73 4.93
N VAL A 12 -9.55 14.42 4.94
CA VAL A 12 -10.61 13.79 5.72
C VAL A 12 -10.49 14.31 7.16
N ASP A 13 -11.53 15.02 7.63
CA ASP A 13 -11.56 15.92 8.82
C ASP A 13 -11.02 15.37 10.15
N SER A 14 -10.74 14.07 10.23
CA SER A 14 -10.30 13.42 11.47
C SER A 14 -8.78 13.29 11.55
N MET A 15 -8.11 14.39 11.89
CA MET A 15 -6.69 14.41 12.29
C MET A 15 -6.38 13.36 13.39
N LEU A 16 -7.39 13.04 14.19
CA LEU A 16 -7.36 12.01 15.22
C LEU A 16 -7.19 10.59 14.64
N ILE A 17 -7.85 10.25 13.53
CA ILE A 17 -7.71 8.95 12.86
C ILE A 17 -6.30 8.77 12.31
N VAL A 18 -5.73 9.83 11.72
CA VAL A 18 -4.35 9.82 11.22
C VAL A 18 -3.37 9.55 12.36
N LEU A 19 -3.53 10.24 13.50
CA LEU A 19 -2.69 10.04 14.68
C LEU A 19 -2.81 8.61 15.23
N ILE A 20 -4.03 8.06 15.30
CA ILE A 20 -4.26 6.68 15.75
C ILE A 20 -3.56 5.69 14.82
N ILE A 21 -3.76 5.80 13.50
CA ILE A 21 -3.13 4.90 12.52
C ILE A 21 -1.60 5.00 12.61
N PHE A 22 -1.06 6.21 12.72
CA PHE A 22 0.37 6.43 12.88
C PHE A 22 0.93 5.76 14.14
N LEU A 23 0.27 5.93 15.29
CA LEU A 23 0.70 5.31 16.55
C LEU A 23 0.58 3.78 16.49
N LEU A 24 -0.53 3.26 15.97
CA LEU A 24 -0.75 1.82 15.84
C LEU A 24 0.28 1.18 14.91
N THR A 25 0.56 1.80 13.76
CA THR A 25 1.57 1.30 12.81
C THR A 25 2.97 1.40 13.39
N SER A 26 3.33 2.49 14.06
CA SER A 26 4.62 2.63 14.74
C SER A 26 4.84 1.55 15.81
N VAL A 27 3.85 1.31 16.67
CA VAL A 27 3.89 0.27 17.70
C VAL A 27 3.98 -1.13 17.06
N LEU A 28 3.19 -1.38 16.01
CA LEU A 28 3.20 -2.67 15.30
C LEU A 28 4.57 -2.97 14.68
N PHE A 29 5.16 -2.01 13.95
CA PHE A 29 6.48 -2.19 13.34
C PHE A 29 7.60 -2.25 14.38
N SER A 30 7.49 -1.50 15.49
CA SER A 30 8.44 -1.59 16.60
C SER A 30 8.41 -2.96 17.27
N LEU A 31 7.22 -3.52 17.54
CA LEU A 31 7.07 -4.86 18.11
C LEU A 31 7.52 -5.95 17.15
N ALA A 32 7.16 -5.85 15.87
CA ALA A 32 7.61 -6.79 14.85
C ALA A 32 9.14 -6.80 14.71
N GLY A 33 9.76 -5.61 14.68
CA GLY A 33 11.22 -5.46 14.67
C GLY A 33 11.86 -5.98 15.96
N PHE A 34 11.25 -5.72 17.12
CA PHE A 34 11.72 -6.22 18.42
C PHE A 34 11.69 -7.75 18.50
N ILE A 35 10.60 -8.39 18.07
CA ILE A 35 10.50 -9.85 18.00
C ILE A 35 11.59 -10.42 17.09
N ASN A 36 11.78 -9.84 15.90
CA ASN A 36 12.84 -10.29 14.99
C ASN A 36 14.23 -10.10 15.59
N ALA A 37 14.48 -9.01 16.31
CA ALA A 37 15.76 -8.74 16.96
C ALA A 37 16.11 -9.76 18.06
N VAL A 38 15.12 -10.35 18.74
CA VAL A 38 15.35 -11.41 19.75
C VAL A 38 15.85 -12.70 19.11
N PHE A 39 15.42 -13.02 17.90
CA PHE A 39 15.81 -14.25 17.19
C PHE A 39 16.94 -14.06 16.17
N ALA A 40 17.23 -12.82 15.79
CA ALA A 40 18.28 -12.46 14.85
C ALA A 40 19.66 -12.86 15.40
N GLN A 41 20.43 -13.59 14.58
CA GLN A 41 21.82 -13.95 14.90
C GLN A 41 22.80 -12.96 14.24
N SER A 42 22.36 -12.27 13.18
CA SER A 42 23.08 -11.22 12.48
C SER A 42 22.18 -10.01 12.19
N PHE A 43 22.79 -8.84 11.96
CA PHE A 43 22.08 -7.60 11.62
C PHE A 43 21.24 -7.70 10.34
N ASP A 44 21.64 -8.58 9.41
CA ASP A 44 20.90 -8.82 8.16
C ASP A 44 19.52 -9.46 8.41
N ASP A 45 19.38 -10.25 9.48
CA ASP A 45 18.14 -10.94 9.84
C ASP A 45 17.05 -9.96 10.32
N ILE A 46 17.43 -8.76 10.77
CA ILE A 46 16.48 -7.76 11.28
C ILE A 46 15.66 -7.16 10.13
N SER A 47 16.32 -6.93 8.99
CA SER A 47 15.72 -6.28 7.83
C SER A 47 15.12 -7.27 6.84
N ILE A 48 15.43 -8.56 6.96
CA ILE A 48 14.94 -9.59 6.05
C ILE A 48 13.43 -9.77 6.18
N VAL A 49 12.89 -9.77 7.41
CA VAL A 49 11.47 -10.06 7.64
C VAL A 49 10.54 -8.98 7.07
N PRO A 50 10.75 -7.66 7.33
CA PRO A 50 9.95 -6.63 6.68
C PRO A 50 10.04 -6.71 5.16
N THR A 51 11.24 -6.96 4.62
CA THR A 51 11.50 -7.02 3.17
C THR A 51 10.78 -8.19 2.50
N PHE A 52 10.86 -9.38 3.09
CA PHE A 52 10.21 -10.59 2.59
C PHE A 52 8.68 -10.58 2.73
N ILE A 53 8.12 -9.68 3.54
CA ILE A 53 6.66 -9.52 3.65
C ILE A 53 6.19 -8.38 2.74
N LEU A 54 6.83 -7.21 2.81
CA LEU A 54 6.45 -6.03 2.03
C LEU A 54 6.54 -6.28 0.54
N MET A 55 7.62 -6.88 0.04
CA MET A 55 7.75 -7.11 -1.40
C MET A 55 6.61 -7.98 -1.96
N PRO A 56 6.36 -9.22 -1.48
CA PRO A 56 5.28 -10.03 -2.03
C PRO A 56 3.90 -9.43 -1.78
N MET A 57 3.67 -8.75 -0.66
CA MET A 57 2.42 -8.01 -0.45
C MET A 57 2.24 -6.91 -1.50
N THR A 58 3.31 -6.18 -1.81
CA THR A 58 3.27 -5.13 -2.82
C THR A 58 2.94 -5.67 -4.21
N TYR A 59 3.53 -6.81 -4.59
CA TYR A 59 3.17 -7.50 -5.83
C TYR A 59 1.72 -7.98 -5.81
N LEU A 60 1.28 -8.67 -4.75
CA LEU A 60 -0.11 -9.12 -4.60
C LEU A 60 -1.12 -7.97 -4.54
N GLY A 61 -0.69 -6.75 -4.19
CA GLY A 61 -1.49 -5.53 -4.28
C GLY A 61 -1.76 -5.06 -5.72
N GLY A 62 -1.20 -5.71 -6.73
CA GLY A 62 -1.47 -5.38 -8.14
C GLY A 62 -0.70 -4.17 -8.66
N MET A 63 0.38 -3.74 -8.00
CA MET A 63 1.14 -2.55 -8.42
C MET A 63 1.82 -2.70 -9.79
N PHE A 64 2.14 -3.94 -10.19
CA PHE A 64 2.87 -4.24 -11.42
C PHE A 64 2.08 -5.10 -12.42
N TYR A 65 0.94 -5.64 -12.00
CA TYR A 65 0.10 -6.51 -12.82
C TYR A 65 -1.36 -6.40 -12.39
N SER A 66 -2.29 -6.68 -13.30
CA SER A 66 -3.70 -6.73 -12.93
C SER A 66 -3.99 -7.96 -12.07
N VAL A 67 -4.66 -7.79 -10.93
CA VAL A 67 -5.03 -8.93 -10.07
C VAL A 67 -5.99 -9.88 -10.79
N LYS A 68 -6.76 -9.40 -11.78
CA LYS A 68 -7.78 -10.16 -12.51
C LYS A 68 -7.22 -11.33 -13.33
N ILE A 69 -5.93 -11.31 -13.69
CA ILE A 69 -5.29 -12.39 -14.47
C ILE A 69 -4.78 -13.55 -13.60
N LEU A 70 -4.78 -13.41 -12.27
CA LEU A 70 -4.27 -14.46 -11.39
C LEU A 70 -5.30 -15.58 -11.18
N PRO A 71 -4.85 -16.81 -10.84
CA PRO A 71 -5.73 -17.87 -10.37
C PRO A 71 -6.58 -17.44 -9.17
N LYS A 72 -7.77 -18.04 -9.02
CA LYS A 72 -8.77 -17.67 -8.01
C LYS A 72 -8.20 -17.48 -6.60
N PHE A 73 -7.33 -18.39 -6.17
CA PHE A 73 -6.67 -18.34 -4.86
C PHE A 73 -5.92 -17.02 -4.62
N TRP A 74 -5.13 -16.58 -5.59
CA TRP A 74 -4.34 -15.36 -5.47
C TRP A 74 -5.18 -14.10 -5.59
N GLN A 75 -6.26 -14.12 -6.37
CA GLN A 75 -7.22 -13.01 -6.41
C GLN A 75 -7.85 -12.77 -5.04
N ASP A 76 -8.22 -13.84 -4.35
CA ASP A 76 -8.84 -13.72 -3.02
C ASP A 76 -7.80 -13.27 -1.99
N MET A 77 -6.55 -13.75 -2.05
CA MET A 77 -5.45 -13.24 -1.22
C MET A 77 -5.19 -11.73 -1.44
N SER A 78 -5.21 -11.26 -2.68
CA SER A 78 -5.02 -9.84 -3.00
C SER A 78 -6.08 -8.95 -2.37
N LYS A 79 -7.34 -9.39 -2.27
CA LYS A 79 -8.43 -8.60 -1.65
C LYS A 79 -8.26 -8.41 -0.15
N PHE A 80 -7.54 -9.29 0.54
CA PHE A 80 -7.23 -9.09 1.96
C PHE A 80 -6.14 -8.02 2.18
N ASN A 81 -5.42 -7.62 1.13
CA ASN A 81 -4.34 -6.66 1.23
C ASN A 81 -4.89 -5.23 1.09
N PRO A 82 -4.69 -4.32 2.08
CA PRO A 82 -5.10 -2.93 1.94
C PRO A 82 -4.44 -2.19 0.77
N ILE A 83 -3.21 -2.59 0.38
CA ILE A 83 -2.49 -2.00 -0.76
C ILE A 83 -3.26 -2.23 -2.06
N TYR A 84 -3.97 -3.35 -2.20
CA TYR A 84 -4.78 -3.65 -3.39
C TYR A 84 -5.79 -2.54 -3.67
N TYR A 85 -6.55 -2.12 -2.66
CA TYR A 85 -7.57 -1.08 -2.83
C TYR A 85 -6.97 0.28 -3.17
N MET A 86 -5.80 0.61 -2.60
CA MET A 86 -5.11 1.85 -2.91
C MET A 86 -4.65 1.91 -4.38
N VAL A 87 -4.08 0.82 -4.89
CA VAL A 87 -3.61 0.71 -6.27
C VAL A 87 -4.78 0.68 -7.26
N ASP A 88 -5.80 -0.14 -7.01
CA ASP A 88 -6.97 -0.27 -7.88
C ASP A 88 -7.69 1.07 -8.05
N SER A 89 -7.89 1.81 -6.95
CA SER A 89 -8.50 3.14 -6.96
C SER A 89 -7.67 4.15 -7.76
N PHE A 90 -6.34 4.08 -7.65
CA PHE A 90 -5.44 4.98 -8.38
C PHE A 90 -5.48 4.74 -9.89
N ILE A 91 -5.46 3.47 -10.31
CA ILE A 91 -5.55 3.10 -11.73
C ILE A 91 -6.92 3.52 -12.32
N GLU A 92 -8.00 3.31 -11.57
CA GLU A 92 -9.34 3.70 -12.01
C GLU A 92 -9.48 5.23 -12.14
N TYR A 93 -8.93 5.99 -11.19
CA TYR A 93 -8.93 7.45 -11.23
C TYR A 93 -8.17 8.00 -12.44
N ASP A 94 -6.99 7.44 -12.74
CA ASP A 94 -6.19 7.87 -13.91
C ASP A 94 -6.93 7.61 -15.23
N CYS A 95 -7.58 6.45 -15.33
CA CYS A 95 -8.44 6.13 -16.48
C CYS A 95 -9.59 7.14 -16.62
N TYR A 96 -10.27 7.47 -15.52
CA TYR A 96 -11.36 8.45 -15.50
C TYR A 96 -10.91 9.83 -15.97
N ILE A 97 -9.77 10.31 -15.47
CA ILE A 97 -9.19 11.60 -15.86
C ILE A 97 -8.83 11.61 -17.36
N SER A 98 -8.19 10.55 -17.87
CA SER A 98 -7.86 10.45 -19.30
C SER A 98 -9.10 10.47 -20.19
N ASN A 99 -10.21 9.88 -19.75
CA ASN A 99 -11.48 9.86 -20.48
C ASN A 99 -12.10 11.26 -20.58
N ILE A 100 -12.05 12.04 -19.48
CA ILE A 100 -12.53 13.43 -19.46
C ILE A 100 -11.77 14.30 -20.46
N TYR A 101 -10.43 14.22 -20.48
CA TYR A 101 -9.62 15.00 -21.40
C TYR A 101 -9.85 14.63 -22.88
N PHE A 102 -10.14 13.36 -23.17
CA PHE A 102 -10.50 12.90 -24.51
C PHE A 102 -11.89 13.38 -24.97
N LEU A 103 -12.84 13.54 -24.05
CA LEU A 103 -14.19 14.03 -24.35
C LEU A 103 -14.27 15.56 -24.43
N SER A 104 -13.24 16.28 -23.95
CA SER A 104 -13.15 17.75 -24.01
C SER A 104 -12.42 18.30 -25.25
N THR A 105 -12.07 17.45 -26.22
CA THR A 105 -11.41 17.81 -27.49
C THR A 105 -12.27 17.37 -28.67
#